data_AF-A0A7D9HRC5-F1
#
_entry.id   AF-A0A7D9HRC5-F1
#
_cell.length_a   1.000
_cell.length_b   1.000
_cell.length_c   1.000
_cell.angle_alpha   90.00
_cell.angle_beta   90.00
_cell.angle_gamma   90.00
#
_symmetry.space_group_name_H-M   'P 1'
#
loop_
_entity.id
_entity.type
_entity.pdbx_description
1 polymer ?
#
loop_
_entity_poly.entity_id
_entity_poly.type
_entity_poly.pdbx_seq_one_letter_code
_entity_poly.pdbx_strand_id
1 'polypeptide(L)'
;MASLVVKLHEIVNEYIKRANDKELAGKIGSEVLLRSKEVVKKYMYVGEDACMYHVAELYPMVSRELLCWTRIASRRMKAATCLAHPWQVCIVRNMHEEIFNLLRLTVIKGDYGIVVKKTKCVEQLHITTAEAAIHWMIHVIQEITTVDENDILYRLLRNNGFCKAVISCSHPLIINFSKRQGNVKIIFHYGHWNQFGVPQHVF
;
A
#
# COMPACT_ATOMS: atom_id res chain seq x y z
N MET A 1 19.21 1.25 -24.48
CA MET A 1 17.78 1.59 -24.25
C MET A 1 17.55 3.08 -23.98
N ALA A 2 18.36 3.78 -23.17
CA ALA A 2 18.32 5.25 -23.12
C ALA A 2 18.50 5.91 -24.51
N SER A 3 19.41 5.36 -25.32
CA SER A 3 19.59 5.72 -26.73
C SER A 3 18.36 5.48 -27.62
N LEU A 4 17.49 4.53 -27.26
CA LEU A 4 16.25 4.24 -28.00
C LEU A 4 15.20 5.33 -27.73
N VAL A 5 15.06 5.75 -26.46
CA VAL A 5 14.13 6.82 -26.05
C VAL A 5 14.50 8.15 -26.69
N VAL A 6 15.81 8.46 -26.75
CA VAL A 6 16.32 9.66 -27.42
C VAL A 6 16.00 9.65 -28.91
N LYS A 7 16.29 8.54 -29.61
CA LYS A 7 15.95 8.40 -31.04
C LYS A 7 14.44 8.48 -31.32
N LEU A 8 13.60 7.91 -30.44
CA LEU A 8 12.15 8.02 -30.55
C LEU A 8 11.67 9.47 -30.39
N HIS A 9 12.24 10.21 -29.44
CA HIS A 9 11.96 11.64 -29.28
C HIS A 9 12.36 12.46 -30.51
N GLU A 10 13.50 12.16 -31.12
CA GLU A 10 13.95 12.80 -32.36
C GLU A 10 12.98 12.54 -33.52
N ILE A 11 12.58 11.28 -33.73
CA ILE A 11 11.63 10.89 -34.78
C ILE A 11 10.25 11.54 -34.60
N VAL A 12 9.72 11.55 -33.37
CA VAL A 12 8.43 12.19 -33.08
C VAL A 12 8.50 13.69 -33.31
N ASN A 13 9.60 14.34 -32.90
CA ASN A 13 9.80 15.77 -33.15
C ASN A 13 9.93 16.10 -34.65
N GLU A 14 10.56 15.23 -35.44
CA GLU A 14 10.60 15.39 -36.90
C GLU A 14 9.23 15.22 -37.55
N TYR A 15 8.44 14.24 -37.08
CA TYR A 15 7.08 14.02 -37.56
C TYR A 15 6.19 15.24 -37.30
N ILE A 16 6.21 15.78 -36.08
CA ILE A 16 5.44 16.98 -35.70
C ILE A 16 5.84 18.19 -36.57
N LYS A 17 7.13 18.34 -36.89
CA LYS A 17 7.63 19.43 -37.74
C LYS A 17 7.17 19.31 -39.20
N ARG A 18 6.98 18.08 -39.71
CA ARG A 18 6.61 17.81 -41.11
C ARG A 18 5.09 17.71 -41.33
N ALA A 19 4.30 17.61 -40.26
CA ALA A 19 2.86 17.45 -40.37
C ALA A 19 2.12 18.75 -40.76
N ASN A 20 1.15 18.63 -41.66
CA ASN A 20 0.29 19.74 -42.07
C ASN A 20 -0.66 20.17 -40.95
N ASP A 21 -1.17 19.21 -40.17
CA ASP A 21 -1.96 19.45 -38.96
C ASP A 21 -1.09 19.24 -37.72
N LYS A 22 -0.60 20.35 -37.17
CA LYS A 22 0.31 20.35 -36.01
C LYS A 22 -0.39 19.96 -34.72
N GLU A 23 -1.70 20.19 -34.58
CA GLU A 23 -2.42 19.89 -33.35
C GLU A 23 -2.68 18.38 -33.23
N LEU A 24 -3.14 17.75 -34.32
CA LEU A 24 -3.31 16.31 -34.39
C LEU A 24 -1.97 15.59 -34.26
N ALA A 25 -0.93 16.07 -34.96
CA ALA A 25 0.41 15.50 -34.87
C ALA A 25 1.01 15.64 -33.46
N GLY A 26 0.72 16.73 -32.76
CA GLY A 26 1.10 16.92 -31.36
C GLY A 26 0.46 15.88 -30.44
N LYS A 27 -0.86 15.65 -30.57
CA LYS A 27 -1.58 14.62 -29.79
C LYS A 27 -1.05 13.21 -30.06
N ILE A 28 -0.87 12.85 -31.33
CA ILE A 28 -0.30 11.56 -31.73
C ILE A 28 1.13 11.42 -31.19
N GLY A 29 1.95 12.46 -31.32
CA GLY A 29 3.32 12.46 -30.82
C GLY A 29 3.40 12.27 -29.31
N SER A 30 2.55 12.94 -28.53
CA SER A 30 2.48 12.76 -27.08
C SER A 30 2.08 11.35 -26.68
N GLU A 31 1.09 10.76 -27.35
CA GLU A 31 0.63 9.39 -27.07
C GLU A 31 1.72 8.37 -27.42
N VAL A 32 2.37 8.50 -28.57
CA VAL A 32 3.47 7.61 -28.99
C VAL A 32 4.63 7.66 -28.00
N LEU A 33 4.99 8.84 -27.48
CA LEU A 33 6.05 8.96 -26.48
C LEU A 33 5.66 8.37 -25.13
N LEU A 34 4.40 8.53 -24.72
CA LEU A 34 3.85 7.92 -23.50
C LEU A 34 3.94 6.40 -23.58
N ARG A 35 3.38 5.80 -24.64
CA ARG A 35 3.39 4.35 -24.90
C ARG A 35 4.80 3.80 -25.04
N SER A 36 5.69 4.53 -25.71
CA SER A 36 7.09 4.12 -25.86
C SER A 36 7.83 4.12 -24.53
N LYS A 37 7.57 5.10 -23.66
CA LYS A 37 8.10 5.11 -22.29
C LYS A 37 7.57 3.92 -21.51
N GLU A 38 6.28 3.60 -21.58
CA GLU A 38 5.68 2.41 -20.94
C GLU A 38 6.36 1.11 -21.40
N VAL A 39 6.59 0.96 -22.70
CA VAL A 39 7.24 -0.21 -23.30
C VAL A 39 8.71 -0.32 -22.88
N VAL A 40 9.50 0.75 -23.01
CA VAL A 40 10.91 0.73 -22.61
C VAL A 40 11.04 0.41 -21.13
N LYS A 41 10.19 1.03 -20.31
CA LYS A 41 10.14 0.79 -18.89
C LYS A 41 9.73 -0.68 -18.58
N LYS A 42 8.77 -1.27 -19.29
CA LYS A 42 8.40 -2.70 -19.20
C LYS A 42 9.57 -3.66 -19.44
N TYR A 43 10.47 -3.31 -20.35
CA TYR A 43 11.65 -4.14 -20.68
C TYR A 43 12.92 -3.79 -19.89
N MET A 44 12.90 -2.74 -19.05
CA MET A 44 14.04 -2.37 -18.20
C MET A 44 14.10 -3.13 -16.87
N TYR A 45 12.99 -3.71 -16.41
CA TYR A 45 12.93 -4.40 -15.13
C TYR A 45 12.65 -5.90 -15.34
N VAL A 46 13.52 -6.75 -14.79
CA VAL A 46 13.43 -8.22 -14.93
C VAL A 46 12.77 -8.81 -13.68
N GLY A 47 11.81 -9.71 -13.85
CA GLY A 47 11.24 -10.50 -12.74
C GLY A 47 10.05 -9.82 -12.01
N GLU A 48 10.05 -9.88 -10.66
CA GLU A 48 8.97 -9.35 -9.79
C GLU A 48 8.70 -7.84 -10.03
N ASP A 49 9.68 -7.11 -10.56
CA ASP A 49 9.57 -5.68 -10.91
C ASP A 49 8.80 -5.40 -12.20
N ALA A 50 8.60 -6.38 -13.09
CA ALA A 50 7.77 -6.19 -14.29
C ALA A 50 6.28 -6.03 -13.96
N CYS A 51 5.85 -6.53 -12.79
CA CYS A 51 4.50 -6.32 -12.26
C CYS A 51 4.23 -4.82 -12.07
N MET A 52 5.27 -4.00 -11.86
CA MET A 52 5.23 -2.53 -11.70
C MET A 52 4.64 -1.75 -12.89
N TYR A 53 4.32 -2.40 -14.02
CA TYR A 53 3.66 -1.74 -15.15
C TYR A 53 2.14 -1.94 -15.19
N HIS A 54 1.61 -3.01 -14.59
CA HIS A 54 0.19 -3.05 -14.19
C HIS A 54 -0.07 -2.25 -12.90
N VAL A 55 0.99 -1.87 -12.17
CA VAL A 55 0.93 -1.18 -10.87
C VAL A 55 0.39 0.23 -10.93
N ALA A 56 0.50 0.97 -12.02
CA ALA A 56 -0.15 2.28 -12.11
C ALA A 56 -1.69 2.15 -12.04
N GLU A 57 -2.26 1.08 -12.61
CA GLU A 57 -3.71 0.81 -12.57
C GLU A 57 -4.15 0.11 -11.27
N LEU A 58 -3.26 -0.66 -10.64
CA LEU A 58 -3.55 -1.43 -9.43
C LEU A 58 -3.16 -0.74 -8.12
N TYR A 59 -2.35 0.33 -8.15
CA TYR A 59 -2.03 1.14 -6.96
C TYR A 59 -3.29 1.65 -6.27
N PRO A 60 -4.27 2.22 -6.99
CA PRO A 60 -5.54 2.64 -6.38
C PRO A 60 -6.28 1.50 -5.68
N MET A 61 -6.12 0.25 -6.13
CA MET A 61 -6.74 -0.90 -5.45
C MET A 61 -6.05 -1.20 -4.12
N VAL A 62 -4.72 -1.16 -4.08
CA VAL A 62 -3.95 -1.33 -2.83
C VAL A 62 -4.28 -0.19 -1.86
N SER A 63 -4.27 1.07 -2.33
CA SER A 63 -4.62 2.24 -1.53
C SER A 63 -6.04 2.15 -0.96
N ARG A 64 -7.02 1.71 -1.77
CA ARG A 64 -8.41 1.49 -1.31
C ARG A 64 -8.51 0.39 -0.26
N GLU A 65 -7.75 -0.70 -0.40
CA GLU A 65 -7.73 -1.77 0.61
C GLU A 65 -7.11 -1.27 1.92
N LEU A 66 -6.00 -0.55 1.89
CA LEU A 66 -5.41 0.02 3.11
C LEU A 66 -6.35 1.00 3.80
N LEU A 67 -7.01 1.88 3.04
CA LEU A 67 -8.04 2.78 3.56
C LEU A 67 -9.21 2.00 4.19
N CYS A 68 -9.62 0.89 3.57
CA CYS A 68 -10.63 -0.01 4.12
C CYS A 68 -10.15 -0.63 5.44
N TRP A 69 -8.89 -1.07 5.51
CA TRP A 69 -8.31 -1.63 6.73
C TRP A 69 -8.29 -0.61 7.86
N THR A 70 -7.92 0.64 7.59
CA THR A 70 -7.96 1.74 8.56
C THR A 70 -9.38 1.94 9.11
N ARG A 71 -10.39 1.98 8.23
CA ARG A 71 -11.80 2.12 8.66
C ARG A 71 -12.29 0.91 9.47
N ILE A 72 -11.87 -0.29 9.11
CA ILE A 72 -12.24 -1.50 9.86
C ILE A 72 -11.53 -1.50 11.22
N ALA A 73 -10.24 -1.15 11.25
CA ALA A 73 -9.45 -1.00 12.47
C ALA A 73 -10.11 -0.02 13.42
N SER A 74 -10.43 1.19 12.98
CA SER A 74 -11.08 2.21 13.81
C SER A 74 -12.44 1.76 14.34
N ARG A 75 -13.20 0.96 13.59
CA ARG A 75 -14.47 0.39 14.08
C ARG A 75 -14.28 -0.70 15.13
N ARG A 76 -13.24 -1.52 14.99
CA ARG A 76 -12.98 -2.70 15.84
C ARG A 76 -12.20 -2.39 17.12
N MET A 77 -11.32 -1.38 17.10
CA MET A 77 -10.64 -0.92 18.30
C MET A 77 -11.65 -0.30 19.26
N LYS A 78 -11.81 -0.87 20.45
CA LYS A 78 -12.75 -0.40 21.48
C LYS A 78 -12.08 -0.37 22.84
N ALA A 79 -12.56 0.53 23.71
CA ALA A 79 -12.13 0.57 25.11
C ALA A 79 -12.37 -0.76 25.84
N ALA A 80 -13.53 -1.38 25.60
CA ALA A 80 -13.89 -2.68 26.15
C ALA A 80 -13.35 -3.84 25.28
N THR A 81 -12.90 -4.92 25.92
CA THR A 81 -12.33 -6.10 25.25
C THR A 81 -13.36 -7.12 24.83
N CYS A 82 -12.97 -7.99 23.91
CA CYS A 82 -13.53 -9.33 23.83
C CYS A 82 -12.69 -10.31 24.68
N LEU A 83 -13.34 -11.31 25.27
CA LEU A 83 -12.68 -12.28 26.15
C LEU A 83 -11.67 -13.18 25.41
N ALA A 84 -11.93 -13.48 24.14
CA ALA A 84 -11.11 -14.44 23.36
C ALA A 84 -9.78 -13.85 22.90
N HIS A 85 -9.77 -12.59 22.45
CA HIS A 85 -8.58 -11.90 21.96
C HIS A 85 -8.57 -10.46 22.49
N PRO A 86 -8.20 -10.26 23.78
CA PRO A 86 -8.20 -8.95 24.39
C PRO A 86 -7.38 -7.98 23.54
N TRP A 87 -7.94 -6.79 23.27
CA TRP A 87 -7.29 -5.67 22.58
C TRP A 87 -6.46 -6.03 21.32
N GLN A 88 -6.93 -7.01 20.56
CA GLN A 88 -6.35 -7.41 19.28
C GLN A 88 -7.36 -7.16 18.15
N VAL A 89 -6.89 -6.64 17.02
CA VAL A 89 -7.69 -6.52 15.81
C VAL A 89 -7.21 -7.56 14.81
N CYS A 90 -8.15 -8.36 14.30
CA CYS A 90 -7.90 -9.36 13.27
C CYS A 90 -8.84 -9.12 12.08
N ILE A 91 -8.34 -8.57 10.97
CA ILE A 91 -9.09 -8.30 9.74
C ILE A 91 -8.83 -9.43 8.74
N VAL A 92 -9.87 -9.93 8.08
CA VAL A 92 -9.74 -10.90 6.99
C VAL A 92 -10.45 -10.33 5.76
N ARG A 93 -9.77 -10.33 4.61
CA ARG A 93 -10.27 -9.79 3.34
C ARG A 93 -9.87 -10.71 2.20
N ASN A 94 -10.74 -10.86 1.21
CA ASN A 94 -10.35 -11.48 -0.05
C ASN A 94 -9.40 -10.55 -0.79
N MET A 95 -8.31 -11.07 -1.32
CA MET A 95 -7.30 -10.32 -2.05
C MET A 95 -6.67 -11.23 -3.10
N HIS A 96 -6.61 -10.76 -4.34
CA HIS A 96 -5.93 -11.49 -5.40
C HIS A 96 -4.41 -11.48 -5.17
N GLU A 97 -3.72 -12.54 -5.61
CA GLU A 97 -2.27 -12.68 -5.43
C GLU A 97 -1.50 -11.54 -6.09
N GLU A 98 -1.95 -11.05 -7.24
CA GLU A 98 -1.37 -9.89 -7.91
C GLU A 98 -1.40 -8.64 -7.02
N ILE A 99 -2.57 -8.29 -6.46
CA ILE A 99 -2.73 -7.14 -5.56
C ILE A 99 -1.87 -7.32 -4.29
N PHE A 100 -1.84 -8.53 -3.73
CA PHE A 100 -0.99 -8.82 -2.57
C PHE A 100 0.51 -8.66 -2.91
N ASN A 101 0.95 -9.11 -4.08
CA ASN A 101 2.33 -8.95 -4.51
C ASN A 101 2.72 -7.47 -4.61
N LEU A 102 1.81 -6.61 -5.05
CA LEU A 102 2.05 -5.16 -5.07
C LEU A 102 2.14 -4.58 -3.68
N LEU A 103 1.20 -4.95 -2.81
CA LEU A 103 1.23 -4.55 -1.40
C LEU A 103 2.54 -4.98 -0.72
N ARG A 104 2.99 -6.21 -0.98
CA ARG A 104 4.28 -6.70 -0.49
C ARG A 104 5.43 -5.83 -1.00
N LEU A 105 5.45 -5.50 -2.29
CA LEU A 105 6.51 -4.68 -2.87
C LEU A 105 6.57 -3.29 -2.22
N THR A 106 5.43 -2.66 -1.89
CA THR A 106 5.45 -1.35 -1.22
C THR A 106 6.03 -1.44 0.19
N VAL A 107 5.75 -2.51 0.94
CA VAL A 107 6.35 -2.76 2.26
C VAL A 107 7.86 -2.96 2.15
N ILE A 108 8.31 -3.82 1.22
CA ILE A 108 9.72 -4.24 1.13
C ILE A 108 10.61 -3.16 0.50
N LYS A 109 10.17 -2.50 -0.57
CA LYS A 109 10.96 -1.44 -1.21
C LYS A 109 11.05 -0.17 -0.36
N GLY A 110 10.03 0.10 0.44
CA GLY A 110 10.02 1.24 1.36
C GLY A 110 10.71 0.96 2.69
N ASP A 111 11.32 -0.22 2.87
CA ASP A 111 11.97 -0.65 4.12
C ASP A 111 11.05 -0.53 5.36
N TYR A 112 9.74 -0.74 5.15
CA TYR A 112 8.75 -0.62 6.22
C TYR A 112 8.58 -1.92 7.01
N GLY A 113 9.02 -3.05 6.46
CA GLY A 113 8.84 -4.35 7.08
C GLY A 113 9.57 -5.46 6.34
N ILE A 114 9.40 -6.68 6.82
CA ILE A 114 10.14 -7.85 6.35
C ILE A 114 9.21 -9.02 6.00
N VAL A 115 9.62 -9.85 5.05
CA VAL A 115 8.99 -11.15 4.81
C VAL A 115 9.53 -12.15 5.83
N VAL A 116 8.67 -12.59 6.75
CA VAL A 116 9.06 -13.55 7.80
C VAL A 116 8.83 -14.99 7.37
N LYS A 117 7.85 -15.22 6.50
CA LYS A 117 7.54 -16.56 5.98
C LYS A 117 7.14 -16.45 4.52
N LYS A 118 7.80 -17.20 3.64
CA LYS A 118 7.40 -17.36 2.23
C LYS A 118 7.38 -18.84 1.89
N THR A 119 6.22 -19.35 1.56
CA THR A 119 6.01 -20.76 1.18
C THR A 119 5.15 -20.81 -0.08
N LYS A 120 4.99 -22.01 -0.65
CA LYS A 120 4.12 -22.23 -1.81
C LYS A 120 2.64 -21.89 -1.53
N CYS A 121 2.21 -21.87 -0.27
CA CYS A 121 0.81 -21.66 0.09
C CYS A 121 0.55 -20.37 0.87
N VAL A 122 1.54 -19.85 1.57
CA VAL A 122 1.38 -18.76 2.54
C VAL A 122 2.57 -17.82 2.47
N GLU A 123 2.30 -16.52 2.57
CA GLU A 123 3.29 -15.46 2.69
C GLU A 123 2.93 -14.51 3.84
N GLN A 124 3.90 -14.22 4.71
CA GLN A 124 3.70 -13.43 5.92
C GLN A 124 4.72 -12.30 6.00
N LEU A 125 4.20 -11.08 6.17
CA LEU A 125 4.95 -9.84 6.36
C LEU A 125 4.79 -9.37 7.80
N HIS A 126 5.86 -8.82 8.36
CA HIS A 126 5.86 -8.16 9.67
C HIS A 126 6.34 -6.72 9.52
N ILE A 127 5.58 -5.80 10.10
CA ILE A 127 6.00 -4.42 10.33
C ILE A 127 6.18 -4.28 11.84
N THR A 128 7.38 -3.91 12.27
CA THR A 128 7.81 -3.99 13.68
C THR A 128 7.82 -2.65 14.41
N THR A 129 7.52 -1.55 13.73
CA THR A 129 7.39 -0.22 14.37
C THR A 129 6.09 0.46 13.94
N ALA A 130 5.49 1.20 14.87
CA ALA A 130 4.28 1.96 14.59
C ALA A 130 4.52 3.06 13.54
N GLU A 131 5.67 3.72 13.60
CA GLU A 131 6.07 4.75 12.64
C GLU A 131 6.17 4.19 11.22
N ALA A 132 6.83 3.04 11.03
CA ALA A 132 6.90 2.39 9.72
C ALA A 132 5.52 2.00 9.20
N ALA A 133 4.64 1.47 10.06
CA ALA A 133 3.28 1.12 9.67
C ALA A 133 2.46 2.34 9.23
N ILE A 134 2.53 3.44 10.00
CA ILE A 134 1.81 4.68 9.70
C ILE A 134 2.35 5.31 8.41
N HIS A 135 3.67 5.49 8.30
CA HIS A 135 4.30 6.07 7.11
C HIS A 135 4.01 5.25 5.86
N TRP A 136 4.10 3.91 5.94
CA TRP A 136 3.76 3.03 4.84
C TRP A 136 2.31 3.21 4.38
N MET A 137 1.36 3.16 5.32
CA MET A 137 -0.06 3.29 4.97
C MET A 137 -0.36 4.67 4.37
N ILE A 138 0.23 5.73 4.91
CA ILE A 138 0.08 7.09 4.36
C ILE A 138 0.68 7.19 2.97
N HIS A 139 1.93 6.74 2.79
CA HIS A 139 2.63 6.77 1.51
C HIS A 139 1.80 6.10 0.41
N VAL A 140 1.17 4.96 0.71
CA VAL A 140 0.34 4.24 -0.27
C VAL A 140 -1.05 4.86 -0.43
N ILE A 141 -1.68 5.36 0.64
CA ILE A 141 -3.04 5.93 0.57
C ILE A 141 -3.06 7.31 -0.09
N GLN A 142 -2.01 8.12 0.09
CA GLN A 142 -1.89 9.47 -0.46
C GLN A 142 -2.02 9.54 -1.98
N GLU A 143 -1.76 8.44 -2.69
CA GLU A 143 -1.96 8.30 -4.14
C GLU A 143 -3.43 8.47 -4.57
N ILE A 144 -4.39 8.23 -3.68
CA ILE A 144 -5.82 8.40 -4.00
C ILE A 144 -6.52 9.47 -3.15
N THR A 145 -6.02 9.76 -1.95
CA THR A 145 -6.65 10.72 -1.03
C THR A 145 -5.70 11.16 0.07
N THR A 146 -5.81 12.41 0.50
CA THR A 146 -5.06 12.94 1.64
C THR A 146 -5.59 12.34 2.95
N VAL A 147 -4.69 11.79 3.77
CA VAL A 147 -5.01 11.21 5.09
C VAL A 147 -4.01 11.72 6.11
N ASP A 148 -4.51 12.04 7.31
CA ASP A 148 -3.70 12.48 8.45
C ASP A 148 -3.11 11.26 9.17
N GLU A 149 -1.93 11.41 9.77
CA GLU A 149 -1.32 10.40 10.63
C GLU A 149 -2.24 9.96 11.77
N ASN A 150 -3.03 10.91 12.30
CA ASN A 150 -3.97 10.67 13.38
C ASN A 150 -5.22 9.90 12.94
N ASP A 151 -5.39 9.62 11.65
CA ASP A 151 -6.48 8.79 11.15
C ASP A 151 -6.06 7.33 10.93
N ILE A 152 -4.74 7.06 10.89
CA ILE A 152 -4.20 5.73 10.59
C ILE A 152 -4.03 4.92 11.87
N LEU A 153 -4.69 3.76 11.93
CA LEU A 153 -4.62 2.83 13.06
C LEU A 153 -4.91 3.51 14.42
N TYR A 154 -5.76 4.53 14.36
CA TYR A 154 -6.18 5.34 15.49
C TYR A 154 -7.71 5.44 15.52
N ARG A 155 -8.26 5.65 16.71
CA ARG A 155 -9.69 5.90 16.92
C ARG A 155 -9.89 6.84 18.11
N LEU A 156 -10.49 7.99 17.86
CA LEU A 156 -11.05 8.83 18.91
C LEU A 156 -12.40 8.29 19.40
N LEU A 157 -12.59 8.25 20.71
CA LEU A 157 -13.83 7.83 21.38
C LEU A 157 -14.67 9.06 21.77
N ARG A 158 -15.96 8.83 22.06
CA ARG A 158 -16.89 9.92 22.42
C ARG A 158 -16.51 10.69 23.68
N ASN A 159 -15.77 10.05 24.58
CA ASN A 159 -15.32 10.62 25.85
C ASN A 159 -13.93 11.28 25.74
N ASN A 160 -13.48 11.65 24.53
CA ASN A 160 -12.13 12.13 24.25
C ASN A 160 -10.99 11.17 24.62
N GLY A 161 -11.29 9.95 25.07
CA GLY A 161 -10.32 8.86 25.09
C GLY A 161 -10.02 8.38 23.67
N PHE A 162 -8.97 7.58 23.51
CA PHE A 162 -8.58 7.08 22.20
C PHE A 162 -8.02 5.67 22.25
N CYS A 163 -8.13 4.97 21.12
CA CYS A 163 -7.45 3.71 20.89
C CYS A 163 -6.43 3.89 19.78
N LYS A 164 -5.25 3.27 19.93
CA LYS A 164 -4.17 3.32 18.94
C LYS A 164 -3.51 1.96 18.83
N ALA A 165 -3.12 1.57 17.62
CA ALA A 165 -2.31 0.37 17.43
C ALA A 165 -0.97 0.45 18.20
N VAL A 166 -0.62 -0.65 18.84
CA VAL A 166 0.64 -0.86 19.53
C VAL A 166 1.44 -1.83 18.67
N ILE A 167 2.46 -1.29 18.00
CA ILE A 167 3.29 -2.04 17.05
C ILE A 167 4.74 -1.92 17.51
N SER A 168 5.34 -3.08 17.79
CA SER A 168 6.73 -3.22 18.25
C SER A 168 7.32 -4.53 17.73
N CYS A 169 8.61 -4.78 18.00
CA CYS A 169 9.23 -6.07 17.69
C CYS A 169 8.55 -7.25 18.41
N SER A 170 8.01 -7.04 19.61
CA SER A 170 7.26 -8.07 20.37
C SER A 170 5.82 -8.21 19.89
N HIS A 171 5.22 -7.12 19.41
CA HIS A 171 3.84 -7.07 18.93
C HIS A 171 3.79 -6.48 17.51
N PRO A 172 4.27 -7.20 16.48
CA PRO A 172 4.31 -6.66 15.13
C PRO A 172 2.91 -6.55 14.53
N LEU A 173 2.76 -5.67 13.53
CA LEU A 173 1.65 -5.74 12.60
C LEU A 173 1.94 -6.86 11.61
N ILE A 174 1.07 -7.87 11.60
CA ILE A 174 1.21 -9.07 10.80
C ILE A 174 0.26 -9.01 9.61
N ILE A 175 0.79 -9.18 8.41
CA ILE A 175 0.00 -9.35 7.19
C ILE A 175 0.27 -10.75 6.66
N ASN A 176 -0.74 -11.62 6.70
CA ASN A 176 -0.64 -13.01 6.30
C ASN A 176 -1.52 -13.28 5.09
N PHE A 177 -0.94 -13.67 3.97
CA PHE A 177 -1.63 -13.98 2.73
C PHE A 177 -1.66 -15.49 2.48
N SER A 178 -2.86 -16.01 2.25
CA SER A 178 -3.09 -17.40 1.85
C SER A 178 -3.30 -17.47 0.34
N LYS A 179 -2.30 -17.99 -0.38
CA LYS A 179 -2.37 -18.17 -1.85
C LYS A 179 -3.50 -19.11 -2.26
N ARG A 180 -3.74 -20.14 -1.43
CA ARG A 180 -4.79 -21.13 -1.67
C ARG A 180 -6.20 -20.55 -1.47
N GLN A 181 -6.38 -19.70 -0.46
CA GLN A 181 -7.69 -19.14 -0.14
C GLN A 181 -7.95 -17.78 -0.83
N GLY A 182 -6.92 -17.16 -1.41
CA GLY A 182 -7.02 -15.83 -2.00
C GLY A 182 -7.45 -14.77 -0.98
N ASN A 183 -6.94 -14.86 0.25
CA ASN A 183 -7.29 -13.94 1.32
C ASN A 183 -6.05 -13.43 2.07
N VAL A 184 -6.19 -12.23 2.60
CA VAL A 184 -5.21 -11.56 3.46
C VAL A 184 -5.81 -11.39 4.85
N LYS A 185 -5.01 -11.73 5.86
CA LYS A 185 -5.31 -11.58 7.28
C LYS A 185 -4.36 -10.55 7.87
N ILE A 186 -4.90 -9.47 8.40
CA ILE A 186 -4.15 -8.42 9.10
C ILE A 186 -4.39 -8.54 10.60
N ILE A 187 -3.31 -8.60 11.39
CA ILE A 187 -3.38 -8.77 12.83
C ILE A 187 -2.47 -7.74 13.49
N PHE A 188 -2.98 -7.02 14.49
CA PHE A 188 -2.18 -6.13 15.33
C PHE A 188 -2.85 -5.96 16.70
N HIS A 189 -2.07 -5.54 17.69
CA HIS A 189 -2.55 -5.19 19.02
C HIS A 189 -2.81 -3.69 19.11
N TYR A 190 -3.68 -3.29 20.02
CA TYR A 190 -3.96 -1.87 20.26
C TYR A 190 -4.09 -1.59 21.76
N GLY A 191 -3.90 -0.34 22.15
CA GLY A 191 -4.12 0.13 23.50
C GLY A 191 -5.32 1.07 23.59
N HIS A 192 -5.74 1.37 24.82
CA HIS A 192 -6.75 2.39 25.12
C HIS A 192 -6.18 3.38 26.13
N TRP A 193 -6.34 4.67 25.83
CA TRP A 193 -5.98 5.79 26.68
C TRP A 193 -7.23 6.62 27.00
N ASN A 194 -7.32 7.11 28.22
CA ASN A 194 -8.41 8.01 28.61
C ASN A 194 -8.21 9.43 28.03
N GLN A 195 -9.13 10.33 28.34
CA GLN A 195 -9.11 11.73 27.88
C GLN A 195 -7.87 12.53 28.30
N PHE A 196 -7.12 12.05 29.29
CA PHE A 196 -5.89 12.67 29.78
C PHE A 196 -4.63 12.03 29.20
N GLY A 197 -4.77 11.11 28.24
CA GLY A 197 -3.65 10.35 27.68
C GLY A 197 -3.05 9.33 28.65
N VAL A 198 -3.78 8.96 29.72
CA VAL A 198 -3.32 7.93 30.65
C VAL A 198 -3.71 6.55 30.11
N PRO A 199 -2.75 5.64 29.90
CA PRO A 199 -3.03 4.30 29.42
C PRO A 199 -3.93 3.57 30.40
N GLN A 200 -5.06 3.08 29.90
CA GLN A 200 -5.95 2.20 30.66
C GLN A 200 -5.57 0.74 30.40
N HIS A 201 -5.19 0.42 29.16
CA HIS A 201 -4.68 -0.89 28.75
C HIS A 201 -3.69 -0.74 27.60
N VAL A 202 -2.49 -1.31 27.73
CA VAL A 202 -1.40 -1.33 26.74
C VAL A 202 -0.65 -2.66 26.88
N PHE A 203 -0.12 -3.19 25.76
CA PHE A 203 0.74 -4.38 25.71
C PHE A 203 2.22 -4.03 25.65
#